data_AF-A0A196S7Y2-F1
#
_entry.id   AF-A0A196S7Y2-F1
#
_cell.length_a   1.000
_cell.length_b   1.000
_cell.length_c   1.000
_cell.angle_alpha   90.00
_cell.angle_beta   90.00
_cell.angle_gamma   90.00
#
_symmetry.space_group_name_H-M   'P 1'
#
loop_
_entity.id
_entity.type
_entity.pdbx_description
1 polymer ?
#
loop_
_entity_poly.entity_id
_entity_poly.type
_entity_poly.pdbx_seq_one_letter_code
_entity_poly.pdbx_strand_id
1 'polypeptide(L)'
;MIIVISVIEFGILIPTLVTPTEKRLEQMKSAIVKPVESYQKLGLINARRVGGNEARGRFIAFIDGHVFVSPRWLNTPYKYLSEDPKTLVNFVNFKLNPDTFVPMSHHHGIGSSASFTWALGIVWGGGSRSDDYSPITMGMFATSKEWWSQGAMDEGMGRWGGENIEISLRTWLCGGQIRVAKDSFVAHAFRAKFPYKVNNNDITRNLLRVAMVWMDGEYRQRFLDQKKIKTQNGEPMMDYGDISSRLALKEKLHCKPFSWYVDFFKGRAPCSPSDKCGSISTVDVNDLKDLTLQDEFYRV
;
A
#
# COMPACT_ATOMS: atom_id res chain seq x y z
N MET A 1 -4.36 -23.05 1.50
CA MET A 1 -4.48 -22.00 2.54
C MET A 1 -5.50 -21.03 1.99
N ILE A 2 -6.71 -21.08 2.52
CA ILE A 2 -7.85 -20.31 2.05
C ILE A 2 -7.67 -18.89 2.60
N ILE A 3 -7.46 -17.92 1.71
CA ILE A 3 -7.46 -16.51 2.10
C ILE A 3 -8.91 -16.08 2.04
N VAL A 4 -9.55 -15.92 3.20
CA VAL A 4 -10.87 -15.31 3.26
C VAL A 4 -10.68 -13.85 2.96
N ILE A 5 -11.24 -13.42 1.85
CA ILE A 5 -11.36 -12.01 1.53
C ILE A 5 -12.76 -11.63 1.95
N SER A 6 -12.93 -10.90 3.06
CA SER A 6 -14.22 -10.28 3.35
C SER A 6 -14.44 -9.17 2.33
N VAL A 7 -15.59 -9.11 1.66
CA VAL A 7 -16.02 -7.93 0.89
C VAL A 7 -17.26 -7.40 1.59
N ILE A 8 -17.14 -6.28 2.31
CA ILE A 8 -18.27 -5.53 2.88
C ILE A 8 -18.96 -4.74 1.75
N GLU A 9 -20.26 -4.39 1.82
CA GLU A 9 -20.93 -3.57 0.78
C GLU A 9 -20.26 -2.18 0.55
N PHE A 10 -19.27 -1.82 1.36
CA PHE A 10 -18.30 -0.71 1.19
C PHE A 10 -16.86 -1.14 0.80
N GLY A 11 -16.66 -2.38 0.35
CA GLY A 11 -15.40 -2.89 -0.21
C GLY A 11 -14.22 -3.02 0.75
N ILE A 12 -14.42 -3.31 2.04
CA ILE A 12 -13.31 -3.59 2.98
C ILE A 12 -12.80 -5.00 2.77
N LEU A 13 -11.52 -5.17 2.41
CA LEU A 13 -10.84 -6.44 2.14
C LEU A 13 -9.87 -6.79 3.27
N ILE A 14 -10.14 -7.89 3.98
CA ILE A 14 -9.28 -8.40 5.05
C ILE A 14 -8.64 -9.71 4.58
N PRO A 15 -7.33 -9.78 4.29
CA PRO A 15 -6.66 -11.05 4.00
C PRO A 15 -6.30 -11.78 5.30
N THR A 16 -6.90 -12.96 5.55
CA THR A 16 -6.54 -13.82 6.69
C THR A 16 -5.60 -14.96 6.27
N LEU A 17 -4.54 -15.19 7.06
CA LEU A 17 -3.55 -16.27 6.85
C LEU A 17 -3.92 -17.60 7.56
N VAL A 18 -5.02 -17.62 8.31
CA VAL A 18 -5.49 -18.81 9.04
C VAL A 18 -6.67 -19.37 8.26
N THR A 19 -6.66 -20.68 7.98
CA THR A 19 -7.86 -21.40 7.54
C THR A 19 -8.89 -21.25 8.65
N PRO A 20 -9.94 -20.43 8.50
CA PRO A 20 -10.98 -20.40 9.50
C PRO A 20 -11.66 -21.77 9.45
N THR A 21 -12.07 -22.30 10.59
CA THR A 21 -12.92 -23.50 10.59
C THR A 21 -14.18 -23.19 9.79
N GLU A 22 -14.78 -24.19 9.13
CA GLU A 22 -16.05 -24.00 8.39
C GLU A 22 -17.10 -23.30 9.25
N LYS A 23 -17.14 -23.62 10.54
CA LYS A 23 -17.99 -22.96 11.54
C LYS A 23 -17.74 -21.44 11.67
N ARG A 24 -16.48 -21.00 11.62
CA ARG A 24 -16.11 -19.57 11.71
C ARG A 24 -16.39 -18.83 10.41
N LEU A 25 -16.24 -19.51 9.27
CA LEU A 25 -16.66 -18.99 7.96
C LEU A 25 -18.17 -18.77 7.92
N GLU A 26 -18.96 -19.75 8.33
CA GLU A 26 -20.42 -19.63 8.44
C GLU A 26 -20.85 -18.53 9.40
N GLN A 27 -20.14 -18.34 10.52
CA GLN A 27 -20.40 -17.23 11.44
C GLN A 27 -20.05 -15.85 10.86
N MET A 28 -19.06 -15.78 9.97
CA MET A 28 -18.68 -14.53 9.30
C MET A 28 -19.59 -14.21 8.11
N LYS A 29 -20.16 -15.23 7.45
CA LYS A 29 -21.08 -15.04 6.33
C LYS A 29 -22.29 -14.24 6.79
N SER A 30 -22.43 -13.06 6.22
CA SER A 30 -23.61 -12.21 6.35
C SER A 30 -23.91 -11.59 4.98
N ALA A 31 -25.05 -10.92 4.83
CA ALA A 31 -25.33 -10.14 3.61
C ALA A 31 -24.18 -9.17 3.29
N ILE A 32 -23.53 -8.69 4.35
CA ILE A 32 -22.48 -7.70 4.32
C ILE A 32 -21.11 -8.36 4.09
N VAL A 33 -20.75 -9.42 4.81
CA VAL A 33 -19.41 -10.04 4.70
C VAL A 33 -19.46 -11.28 3.80
N LYS A 34 -18.80 -11.17 2.64
CA LYS A 34 -18.66 -12.27 1.68
C LYS A 34 -17.23 -12.79 1.64
N PRO A 35 -16.95 -14.03 2.08
CA PRO A 35 -15.63 -14.64 1.93
C PRO A 35 -15.39 -15.06 0.48
N VAL A 36 -14.27 -14.64 -0.12
CA VAL A 36 -13.72 -15.27 -1.34
C VAL A 36 -12.71 -16.31 -0.93
N GLU A 37 -12.77 -17.51 -1.49
CA GLU A 37 -11.86 -18.61 -1.16
C GLU A 37 -10.91 -18.92 -2.33
N SER A 38 -9.70 -19.40 -2.00
CA SER A 38 -8.77 -19.91 -3.01
C SER A 38 -8.08 -21.16 -2.50
N TYR A 39 -8.02 -22.18 -3.35
CA TYR A 39 -7.29 -23.42 -3.08
C TYR A 39 -5.77 -23.27 -3.28
N GLN A 40 -5.33 -22.18 -3.91
CA GLN A 40 -3.92 -21.87 -4.15
C GLN A 40 -3.37 -20.89 -3.10
N LYS A 41 -2.06 -20.99 -2.81
CA LYS A 41 -1.37 -20.03 -1.92
C LYS A 41 -1.00 -18.77 -2.71
N LEU A 42 -1.97 -17.87 -2.87
CA LEU A 42 -1.83 -16.65 -3.68
C LEU A 42 -0.77 -15.65 -3.16
N GLY A 43 -0.55 -15.60 -1.84
CA GLY A 43 0.24 -14.52 -1.22
C GLY A 43 -0.57 -13.22 -1.12
N LEU A 44 0.03 -12.18 -0.53
CA LEU A 44 -0.65 -10.91 -0.25
C LEU A 44 -1.11 -10.22 -1.55
N ILE A 45 -0.20 -10.09 -2.50
CA ILE A 45 -0.40 -9.27 -3.71
C ILE A 45 -1.56 -9.84 -4.54
N ASN A 46 -1.50 -11.12 -4.86
CA ASN A 46 -2.56 -11.77 -5.64
C ASN A 46 -3.87 -11.95 -4.85
N ALA A 47 -3.83 -12.06 -3.52
CA ALA A 47 -5.05 -12.03 -2.72
C ALA A 47 -5.74 -10.66 -2.77
N ARG A 48 -4.99 -9.56 -2.63
CA ARG A 48 -5.52 -8.21 -2.83
C ARG A 48 -6.06 -8.03 -4.24
N ARG A 49 -5.35 -8.55 -5.26
CA ARG A 49 -5.80 -8.54 -6.66
C ARG A 49 -7.16 -9.20 -6.82
N VAL A 50 -7.29 -10.46 -6.39
CA VAL A 50 -8.55 -11.22 -6.47
C VAL A 50 -9.65 -10.50 -5.69
N GLY A 51 -9.39 -10.08 -4.46
CA GLY A 51 -10.38 -9.42 -3.63
C GLY A 51 -10.85 -8.08 -4.17
N GLY A 52 -9.91 -7.24 -4.62
CA GLY A 52 -10.23 -5.97 -5.27
C GLY A 52 -11.01 -6.17 -6.56
N ASN A 53 -10.78 -7.26 -7.28
CA ASN A 53 -11.54 -7.60 -8.49
C ASN A 53 -12.97 -8.08 -8.17
N GLU A 54 -13.15 -8.88 -7.13
CA GLU A 54 -14.46 -9.34 -6.64
C GLU A 54 -15.27 -8.26 -5.94
N ALA A 55 -14.61 -7.22 -5.40
CA ALA A 55 -15.28 -6.12 -4.73
C ALA A 55 -16.28 -5.41 -5.66
N ARG A 56 -17.51 -5.20 -5.18
CA ARG A 56 -18.61 -4.56 -5.93
C ARG A 56 -18.91 -3.13 -5.50
N GLY A 57 -18.36 -2.69 -4.37
CA GLY A 57 -18.50 -1.32 -3.88
C GLY A 57 -17.87 -0.32 -4.85
N ARG A 58 -18.41 0.91 -4.88
CA ARG A 58 -17.82 2.03 -5.65
C ARG A 58 -16.39 2.34 -5.20
N PHE A 59 -16.12 2.16 -3.91
CA PHE A 59 -14.82 2.34 -3.27
C PHE A 59 -14.38 1.03 -2.61
N ILE A 60 -13.07 0.84 -2.49
CA ILE A 60 -12.42 -0.34 -1.93
C ILE A 60 -11.43 0.14 -0.86
N ALA A 61 -11.43 -0.50 0.30
CA ALA A 61 -10.44 -0.28 1.34
C ALA A 61 -9.66 -1.58 1.60
N PHE A 62 -8.35 -1.54 1.41
CA PHE A 62 -7.44 -2.63 1.77
C PHE A 62 -6.96 -2.42 3.20
N ILE A 63 -7.24 -3.39 4.06
CA ILE A 63 -6.94 -3.35 5.50
C ILE A 63 -6.27 -4.67 5.90
N ASP A 64 -5.23 -4.62 6.72
CA ASP A 64 -4.59 -5.83 7.22
C ASP A 64 -5.44 -6.50 8.31
N GLY A 65 -5.36 -7.83 8.43
CA GLY A 65 -6.20 -8.59 9.38
C GLY A 65 -5.87 -8.46 10.86
N HIS A 66 -5.07 -7.47 11.26
CA HIS A 66 -4.62 -7.26 12.64
C HIS A 66 -4.53 -5.76 12.94
N VAL A 67 -5.68 -5.09 12.76
CA VAL A 67 -5.83 -3.66 12.97
C VAL A 67 -7.04 -3.34 13.83
N PHE A 68 -7.09 -2.11 14.32
CA PHE A 68 -8.25 -1.48 14.93
C PHE A 68 -8.45 -0.11 14.26
N VAL A 69 -9.66 0.18 13.79
CA VAL A 69 -9.97 1.42 13.04
C VAL A 69 -10.76 2.39 13.89
N SER A 70 -10.57 3.70 13.70
CA SER A 70 -11.36 4.72 14.41
C SER A 70 -12.81 4.80 13.92
N PRO A 71 -13.73 5.35 14.74
CA PRO A 71 -15.07 5.71 14.29
C PRO A 71 -15.01 6.63 13.07
N ARG A 72 -15.88 6.40 12.08
CA ARG A 72 -15.99 7.21 10.85
C ARG A 72 -14.69 7.35 10.03
N TRP A 73 -13.72 6.45 10.18
CA TRP A 73 -12.45 6.44 9.43
C TRP A 73 -12.59 6.39 7.89
N LEU A 74 -13.80 6.19 7.35
CA LEU A 74 -14.09 6.20 5.92
C LEU A 74 -14.72 7.51 5.39
N ASN A 75 -15.06 8.48 6.25
CA ASN A 75 -15.71 9.72 5.81
C ASN A 75 -14.81 10.54 4.87
N THR A 76 -13.57 10.81 5.29
CA THR A 76 -12.60 11.55 4.47
C THR A 76 -12.14 10.76 3.24
N PRO A 77 -11.85 9.44 3.34
CA PRO A 77 -11.65 8.61 2.15
C PRO A 77 -12.81 8.67 1.16
N TYR A 78 -14.06 8.58 1.62
CA TYR A 78 -15.24 8.70 0.77
C TYR A 78 -15.26 10.05 0.03
N LYS A 79 -14.99 11.15 0.75
CA LYS A 79 -14.92 12.50 0.16
C LYS A 79 -13.85 12.57 -0.92
N TYR A 80 -12.60 12.20 -0.62
CA TYR A 80 -11.49 12.29 -1.56
C TYR A 80 -11.70 11.42 -2.81
N LEU A 81 -12.21 10.20 -2.65
CA LEU A 81 -12.48 9.30 -3.77
C LEU A 81 -13.71 9.71 -4.59
N SER A 82 -14.62 10.49 -4.00
CA SER A 82 -15.76 11.08 -4.73
C SER A 82 -15.35 12.31 -5.53
N GLU A 83 -14.39 13.09 -5.04
CA GLU A 83 -13.82 14.26 -5.72
C GLU A 83 -12.95 13.86 -6.92
N ASP A 84 -12.06 12.87 -6.74
CA ASP A 84 -11.20 12.36 -7.80
C ASP A 84 -11.06 10.83 -7.71
N PRO A 85 -11.67 10.06 -8.64
CA PRO A 85 -11.62 8.62 -8.60
C PRO A 85 -10.20 8.05 -8.80
N LYS A 86 -9.25 8.81 -9.35
CA LYS A 86 -7.84 8.39 -9.54
C LYS A 86 -7.00 8.54 -8.27
N THR A 87 -7.62 8.75 -7.13
CA THR A 87 -6.97 8.91 -5.83
C THR A 87 -6.75 7.56 -5.13
N LEU A 88 -5.58 7.39 -4.51
CA LEU A 88 -5.37 6.49 -3.37
C LEU A 88 -5.42 7.29 -2.08
N VAL A 89 -6.02 6.75 -1.03
CA VAL A 89 -6.12 7.41 0.27
C VAL A 89 -5.39 6.59 1.33
N ASN A 90 -4.34 7.16 1.90
CA ASN A 90 -3.64 6.65 3.06
C ASN A 90 -4.33 7.08 4.36
N PHE A 91 -4.18 6.26 5.39
CA PHE A 91 -4.65 6.53 6.74
C PHE A 91 -3.50 6.94 7.67
N VAL A 92 -3.81 7.58 8.79
CA VAL A 92 -2.84 7.80 9.87
C VAL A 92 -2.71 6.51 10.68
N ASN A 93 -1.50 5.98 10.74
CA ASN A 93 -1.19 4.72 11.37
C ASN A 93 -0.76 4.94 12.81
N PHE A 94 -1.41 4.24 13.73
CA PHE A 94 -1.07 4.15 15.14
C PHE A 94 -0.49 2.77 15.44
N LYS A 95 0.18 2.63 16.59
CA LYS A 95 0.55 1.31 17.10
C LYS A 95 -0.65 0.65 17.79
N LEU A 96 -0.85 -0.63 17.53
CA LEU A 96 -1.79 -1.50 18.26
C LEU A 96 -0.98 -2.43 19.16
N ASN A 97 -1.34 -2.55 20.43
CA ASN A 97 -0.73 -3.55 21.30
C ASN A 97 -1.13 -4.96 20.79
N PRO A 98 -0.18 -5.82 20.42
CA PRO A 98 -0.47 -7.12 19.81
C PRO A 98 -1.06 -8.14 20.80
N ASP A 99 -0.85 -7.95 22.11
CA ASP A 99 -1.32 -8.87 23.15
C ASP A 99 -2.74 -8.51 23.61
N THR A 100 -3.01 -7.21 23.77
CA THR A 100 -4.31 -6.72 24.28
C THR A 100 -5.27 -6.28 23.18
N PHE A 101 -4.79 -6.08 21.95
CA PHE A 101 -5.54 -5.50 20.84
C PHE A 101 -6.15 -4.12 21.16
N VAL A 102 -5.46 -3.35 22.02
CA VAL A 102 -5.83 -1.98 22.38
C VAL A 102 -4.94 -0.97 21.63
N PRO A 103 -5.51 0.02 20.92
CA PRO A 103 -4.75 1.10 20.30
C PRO A 103 -3.86 1.80 21.33
N MET A 104 -2.62 2.11 20.95
CA MET A 104 -1.71 2.89 21.78
C MET A 104 -1.90 4.37 21.48
N SER A 105 -1.71 5.23 22.49
CA SER A 105 -1.71 6.70 22.30
C SER A 105 -0.72 7.13 21.21
N HIS A 106 -1.05 8.21 20.50
CA HIS A 106 -0.21 8.81 19.47
C HIS A 106 1.24 9.08 19.92
N HIS A 107 1.48 9.28 21.23
CA HIS A 107 2.84 9.45 21.79
C HIS A 107 3.75 8.24 21.58
N HIS A 108 3.20 7.04 21.35
CA HIS A 108 3.98 5.84 21.06
C HIS A 108 4.45 5.74 19.61
N GLY A 109 4.07 6.72 18.77
CA GLY A 109 4.47 6.86 17.38
C GLY A 109 3.27 6.76 16.45
N ILE A 110 3.20 7.74 15.54
CA ILE A 110 2.26 7.77 14.44
C ILE A 110 3.02 7.91 13.11
N GLY A 111 2.41 7.47 12.02
CA GLY A 111 2.95 7.65 10.68
C GLY A 111 1.84 7.79 9.66
N SER A 112 2.00 8.71 8.71
CA SER A 112 0.97 8.98 7.70
C SER A 112 1.51 9.13 6.28
N SER A 113 2.83 9.11 6.14
CA SER A 113 3.52 9.19 4.85
C SER A 113 4.68 8.20 4.79
N ALA A 114 4.92 7.70 3.57
CA ALA A 114 6.07 6.86 3.28
C ALA A 114 6.77 7.29 2.01
N SER A 115 8.04 6.87 1.93
CA SER A 115 8.91 7.00 0.77
C SER A 115 9.60 5.66 0.51
N PHE A 116 10.51 5.63 -0.45
CA PHE A 116 11.33 4.47 -0.74
C PHE A 116 12.75 4.90 -1.13
N THR A 117 13.73 4.04 -0.91
CA THR A 117 15.12 4.30 -1.32
C THR A 117 15.32 4.04 -2.81
N TRP A 118 16.45 4.46 -3.36
CA TRP A 118 16.84 4.11 -4.74
C TRP A 118 16.93 2.60 -5.00
N ALA A 119 17.09 1.78 -3.96
CA ALA A 119 17.00 0.33 -4.00
C ALA A 119 15.55 -0.18 -3.78
N LEU A 120 14.53 0.67 -3.95
CA LEU A 120 13.11 0.36 -3.73
C LEU A 120 12.81 -0.24 -2.34
N GLY A 121 13.58 0.16 -1.31
CA GLY A 121 13.30 -0.19 0.08
C GLY A 121 12.35 0.83 0.70
N ILE A 122 11.21 0.39 1.24
CA ILE A 122 10.23 1.29 1.88
C ILE A 122 10.80 1.89 3.16
N VAL A 123 10.57 3.19 3.34
CA VAL A 123 10.88 3.93 4.57
C VAL A 123 9.69 4.79 4.98
N TRP A 124 9.46 4.95 6.27
CA TRP A 124 8.57 6.01 6.75
C TRP A 124 9.22 7.36 6.44
N GLY A 125 8.47 8.29 5.85
CA GLY A 125 9.03 9.54 5.38
C GLY A 125 8.30 10.11 4.16
N GLY A 126 8.93 11.05 3.50
CA GLY A 126 8.48 11.64 2.24
C GLY A 126 7.37 12.68 2.37
N GLY A 127 6.79 12.81 3.55
CA GLY A 127 5.73 13.75 3.84
C GLY A 127 6.24 15.17 4.04
N SER A 128 5.30 16.10 4.07
CA SER A 128 5.50 17.51 4.46
C SER A 128 4.32 17.95 5.32
N ARG A 129 4.53 18.91 6.23
CA ARG A 129 3.42 19.51 7.00
C ARG A 129 2.49 20.36 6.14
N SER A 130 3.00 20.94 5.06
CA SER A 130 2.23 21.73 4.10
C SER A 130 1.32 20.89 3.22
N ASP A 131 1.59 19.59 3.12
CA ASP A 131 0.99 18.72 2.13
C ASP A 131 -0.05 17.81 2.79
N ASP A 132 -1.02 17.39 1.99
CA ASP A 132 -1.97 16.34 2.32
C ASP A 132 -1.78 15.09 1.45
N TYR A 133 -0.59 14.93 0.85
CA TYR A 133 -0.24 13.82 -0.02
C TYR A 133 1.05 13.10 0.42
N SER A 134 1.17 11.85 0.01
CA SER A 134 2.30 10.96 0.33
C SER A 134 2.97 10.45 -0.96
N PRO A 135 4.31 10.34 -1.03
CA PRO A 135 4.97 9.78 -2.20
C PRO A 135 4.53 8.34 -2.52
N ILE A 136 4.33 7.51 -1.50
CA ILE A 136 3.78 6.16 -1.69
C ILE A 136 2.64 5.84 -0.72
N THR A 137 1.83 4.86 -1.09
CA THR A 137 0.97 4.12 -0.17
C THR A 137 1.76 3.05 0.60
N MET A 138 1.16 2.49 1.64
CA MET A 138 1.74 1.41 2.46
C MET A 138 0.80 0.20 2.47
N GLY A 139 0.81 -0.58 3.55
CA GLY A 139 -0.02 -1.76 3.69
C GLY A 139 -1.52 -1.49 3.61
N MET A 140 -2.00 -0.29 3.95
CA MET A 140 -3.44 -0.02 4.02
C MET A 140 -3.78 1.27 3.29
N PHE A 141 -4.81 1.21 2.43
CA PHE A 141 -5.29 2.35 1.66
C PHE A 141 -6.71 2.12 1.14
N ALA A 142 -7.38 3.20 0.79
CA ALA A 142 -8.61 3.17 0.01
C ALA A 142 -8.40 3.65 -1.42
N THR A 143 -9.22 3.18 -2.35
CA THR A 143 -9.22 3.59 -3.75
C THR A 143 -10.60 3.43 -4.37
N SER A 144 -10.85 4.05 -5.53
CA SER A 144 -12.06 3.78 -6.29
C SER A 144 -11.97 2.45 -7.03
N LYS A 145 -13.10 1.77 -7.17
CA LYS A 145 -13.20 0.58 -8.03
C LYS A 145 -12.81 0.91 -9.47
N GLU A 146 -13.14 2.11 -9.93
CA GLU A 146 -12.79 2.62 -11.26
C GLU A 146 -11.28 2.66 -11.47
N TRP A 147 -10.52 3.29 -10.55
CA TRP A 147 -9.06 3.37 -10.66
C TRP A 147 -8.37 2.02 -10.44
N TRP A 148 -8.91 1.22 -9.52
CA TRP A 148 -8.46 -0.15 -9.34
C TRP A 148 -8.57 -0.96 -10.63
N SER A 149 -9.71 -0.90 -11.32
CA SER A 149 -9.98 -1.64 -12.55
C SER A 149 -9.13 -1.23 -13.75
N GLN A 150 -8.43 -0.09 -13.72
CA GLN A 150 -7.53 0.31 -14.80
C GLN A 150 -6.28 -0.59 -14.90
N GLY A 151 -5.85 -1.22 -13.80
CA GLY A 151 -4.63 -2.04 -13.82
C GLY A 151 -4.41 -2.99 -12.65
N ALA A 152 -5.21 -2.88 -11.59
CA ALA A 152 -5.07 -3.59 -10.32
C ALA A 152 -3.60 -3.59 -9.80
N MET A 153 -3.22 -4.58 -9.01
CA MET A 153 -1.81 -4.90 -8.75
C MET A 153 -1.25 -5.78 -9.87
N ASP A 154 0.06 -5.64 -10.15
CA ASP A 154 0.77 -6.49 -11.11
C ASP A 154 0.63 -7.98 -10.76
N GLU A 155 -0.10 -8.71 -11.61
CA GLU A 155 -0.38 -10.14 -11.42
C GLU A 155 0.88 -11.02 -11.51
N GLY A 156 1.92 -10.52 -12.19
CA GLY A 156 3.20 -11.21 -12.31
C GLY A 156 4.07 -11.06 -11.07
N MET A 157 3.68 -10.25 -10.07
CA MET A 157 4.36 -10.21 -8.78
C MET A 157 4.04 -11.44 -7.93
N GLY A 158 5.06 -11.88 -7.19
CA GLY A 158 4.98 -13.00 -6.26
C GLY A 158 4.19 -12.69 -5.00
N ARG A 159 4.65 -13.21 -3.86
CA ARG A 159 3.82 -13.24 -2.64
C ARG A 159 3.71 -11.89 -1.95
N TRP A 160 4.81 -11.15 -1.83
CA TRP A 160 4.92 -9.94 -1.04
C TRP A 160 6.17 -9.14 -1.45
N GLY A 161 6.10 -7.81 -1.35
CA GLY A 161 7.22 -6.90 -1.53
C GLY A 161 7.15 -6.16 -2.87
N GLY A 162 7.33 -4.84 -2.82
CA GLY A 162 7.34 -3.95 -3.98
C GLY A 162 5.96 -3.45 -4.43
N GLU A 163 4.88 -4.12 -4.06
CA GLU A 163 3.52 -3.82 -4.53
C GLU A 163 3.05 -2.41 -4.15
N ASN A 164 3.42 -1.95 -2.95
CA ASN A 164 3.05 -0.63 -2.48
C ASN A 164 3.76 0.47 -3.28
N ILE A 165 5.00 0.23 -3.71
CA ILE A 165 5.75 1.17 -4.55
C ILE A 165 5.20 1.13 -5.98
N GLU A 166 4.95 -0.06 -6.52
CA GLU A 166 4.41 -0.25 -7.88
C GLU A 166 3.13 0.53 -8.10
N ILE A 167 2.13 0.31 -7.24
CA ILE A 167 0.84 0.97 -7.38
C ILE A 167 0.94 2.49 -7.14
N SER A 168 1.91 2.93 -6.34
CA SER A 168 2.16 4.35 -6.07
C SER A 168 2.78 5.05 -7.27
N LEU A 169 3.81 4.45 -7.87
CA LEU A 169 4.43 4.96 -9.09
C LEU A 169 3.43 4.99 -10.23
N ARG A 170 2.64 3.93 -10.41
CA ARG A 170 1.52 3.93 -11.36
C ARG A 170 0.58 5.09 -11.10
N THR A 171 0.16 5.29 -9.85
CA THR A 171 -0.80 6.34 -9.50
C THR A 171 -0.26 7.73 -9.84
N TRP A 172 0.92 8.08 -9.36
CA TRP A 172 1.50 9.41 -9.59
C TRP A 172 1.87 9.65 -11.06
N LEU A 173 2.51 8.68 -11.71
CA LEU A 173 2.97 8.85 -13.09
C LEU A 173 1.79 8.89 -14.08
N CYS A 174 0.69 8.21 -13.79
CA CYS A 174 -0.45 8.09 -14.70
C CYS A 174 -1.61 9.06 -14.38
N GLY A 175 -1.30 10.15 -13.67
CA GLY A 175 -2.23 11.27 -13.46
C GLY A 175 -3.24 11.08 -12.31
N GLY A 176 -2.98 10.16 -11.40
CA GLY A 176 -3.65 10.07 -10.10
C GLY A 176 -2.83 10.75 -9.00
N GLN A 177 -3.27 10.56 -7.76
CA GLN A 177 -2.65 11.13 -6.57
C GLN A 177 -2.79 10.22 -5.36
N ILE A 178 -1.94 10.40 -4.35
CA ILE A 178 -2.02 9.67 -3.08
C ILE A 178 -2.23 10.68 -1.96
N ARG A 179 -3.46 10.79 -1.48
CA ARG A 179 -3.84 11.71 -0.40
C ARG A 179 -3.78 11.01 0.96
N VAL A 180 -3.61 11.79 2.02
CA VAL A 180 -3.62 11.33 3.40
C VAL A 180 -4.88 11.86 4.08
N ALA A 181 -5.74 10.96 4.53
CA ALA A 181 -6.90 11.30 5.35
C ALA A 181 -6.45 11.54 6.80
N LYS A 182 -6.17 12.82 7.12
CA LYS A 182 -5.54 13.26 8.39
C LYS A 182 -6.37 12.97 9.65
N ASP A 183 -7.64 12.61 9.50
CA ASP A 183 -8.62 12.31 10.55
C ASP A 183 -9.04 10.82 10.57
N SER A 184 -8.43 9.99 9.71
CA SER A 184 -8.80 8.59 9.54
C SER A 184 -7.70 7.72 10.14
N PHE A 185 -7.97 7.16 11.32
CA PHE A 185 -6.97 6.50 12.14
C PHE A 185 -7.09 4.99 12.08
N VAL A 186 -5.95 4.33 11.94
CA VAL A 186 -5.84 2.88 11.94
C VAL A 186 -4.69 2.46 12.84
N ALA A 187 -4.99 1.81 13.96
CA ALA A 187 -3.97 1.18 14.80
C ALA A 187 -3.60 -0.18 14.23
N HIS A 188 -2.32 -0.41 13.99
CA HIS A 188 -1.79 -1.62 13.37
C HIS A 188 -0.87 -2.38 14.34
N ALA A 189 -1.04 -3.70 14.43
CA ALA A 189 -0.19 -4.56 15.27
C ALA A 189 1.11 -4.90 14.54
N PHE A 190 2.12 -4.06 14.69
CA PHE A 190 3.44 -4.27 14.10
C PHE A 190 4.14 -5.48 14.69
N ARG A 191 4.77 -6.29 13.83
CA ARG A 191 5.50 -7.50 14.21
C ARG A 191 6.98 -7.30 13.95
N ALA A 192 7.81 -7.80 14.86
CA ALA A 192 9.26 -7.76 14.69
C ALA A 192 9.77 -8.70 13.58
N LYS A 193 9.03 -9.77 13.27
CA LYS A 193 9.39 -10.78 12.26
C LYS A 193 8.14 -11.25 11.50
N PHE A 194 8.34 -11.65 10.26
CA PHE A 194 7.29 -12.28 9.46
C PHE A 194 6.87 -13.63 10.07
N PRO A 195 5.56 -13.92 10.18
CA PRO A 195 5.06 -15.20 10.68
C PRO A 195 5.12 -16.32 9.62
N TYR A 196 5.66 -16.03 8.43
CA TYR A 196 5.79 -16.96 7.31
C TYR A 196 7.16 -16.81 6.64
N LYS A 197 7.58 -17.84 5.88
CA LYS A 197 8.84 -17.82 5.14
C LYS A 197 8.77 -16.79 4.00
N VAL A 198 9.68 -15.84 4.05
CA VAL A 198 9.90 -14.84 3.00
C VAL A 198 11.03 -15.32 2.08
N ASN A 199 10.82 -15.22 0.77
CA ASN A 199 11.83 -15.54 -0.23
C ASN A 199 12.42 -14.24 -0.78
N ASN A 200 13.69 -13.95 -0.46
CA ASN A 200 14.36 -12.74 -0.93
C ASN A 200 14.50 -12.68 -2.45
N ASN A 201 14.61 -13.82 -3.13
CA ASN A 201 14.61 -13.85 -4.60
C ASN A 201 13.25 -13.42 -5.16
N ASP A 202 12.15 -13.82 -4.52
CA ASP A 202 10.80 -13.39 -4.92
C ASP A 202 10.62 -11.88 -4.75
N ILE A 203 11.09 -11.31 -3.64
CA ILE A 203 11.09 -9.86 -3.42
C ILE A 203 11.94 -9.15 -4.48
N THR A 204 13.18 -9.60 -4.70
CA THR A 204 14.07 -8.99 -5.70
C THR A 204 13.46 -9.07 -7.10
N ARG A 205 12.80 -10.18 -7.43
CA ARG A 205 12.04 -10.34 -8.68
C ARG A 205 10.95 -9.28 -8.80
N ASN A 206 10.14 -9.08 -7.76
CA ASN A 206 9.09 -8.04 -7.77
C ASN A 206 9.68 -6.64 -7.93
N LEU A 207 10.75 -6.32 -7.19
CA LEU A 207 11.41 -5.02 -7.30
C LEU A 207 12.01 -4.78 -8.70
N LEU A 208 12.55 -5.82 -9.34
CA LEU A 208 12.98 -5.75 -10.74
C LEU A 208 11.80 -5.40 -11.66
N ARG A 209 10.64 -6.05 -11.49
CA ARG A 209 9.44 -5.70 -12.27
C ARG A 209 9.04 -4.24 -12.10
N VAL A 210 9.08 -3.71 -10.87
CA VAL A 210 8.84 -2.28 -10.61
C VAL A 210 9.84 -1.40 -11.36
N ALA A 211 11.13 -1.68 -11.22
CA ALA A 211 12.18 -0.88 -11.84
C ALA A 211 12.12 -0.92 -13.37
N MET A 212 11.89 -2.09 -13.97
CA MET A 212 11.88 -2.26 -15.43
C MET A 212 10.64 -1.63 -16.09
N VAL A 213 9.54 -1.47 -15.38
CA VAL A 213 8.33 -0.80 -15.89
C VAL A 213 8.36 0.70 -15.61
N TRP A 214 8.64 1.07 -14.36
CA TRP A 214 8.37 2.41 -13.86
C TRP A 214 9.61 3.28 -13.70
N MET A 215 10.82 2.71 -13.61
CA MET A 215 12.07 3.48 -13.57
C MET A 215 12.68 3.52 -14.97
N ASP A 216 12.89 4.73 -15.47
CA ASP A 216 13.39 4.98 -16.83
C ASP A 216 14.88 5.39 -16.79
N GLY A 217 15.61 5.12 -17.87
CA GLY A 217 16.98 5.62 -18.09
C GLY A 217 17.93 5.41 -16.91
N GLU A 218 18.57 6.49 -16.48
CA GLU A 218 19.58 6.48 -15.40
C GLU A 218 19.04 5.98 -14.05
N TYR A 219 17.75 6.18 -13.78
CA TYR A 219 17.15 5.79 -12.50
C TYR A 219 17.04 4.27 -12.38
N ARG A 220 16.72 3.60 -13.49
CA ARG A 220 16.74 2.14 -13.58
C ARG A 220 18.14 1.61 -13.30
N GLN A 221 19.16 2.18 -13.96
CA GLN A 221 20.54 1.75 -13.76
C GLN A 221 20.96 1.93 -12.30
N ARG A 222 20.62 3.07 -11.69
CA ARG A 222 20.87 3.34 -10.27
C ARG A 222 20.25 2.28 -9.35
N PHE A 223 19.03 1.83 -9.63
CA PHE A 223 18.41 0.72 -8.88
C PHE A 223 19.22 -0.57 -9.02
N LEU A 224 19.59 -0.95 -10.25
CA LEU A 224 20.35 -2.18 -10.54
C LEU A 224 21.70 -2.17 -9.81
N ASP A 225 22.41 -1.04 -9.84
CA ASP A 225 23.70 -0.86 -9.18
C ASP A 225 23.57 -0.99 -7.65
N GLN A 226 22.59 -0.30 -7.05
CA GLN A 226 22.39 -0.36 -5.59
C GLN A 226 21.93 -1.73 -5.10
N LYS A 227 21.12 -2.43 -5.89
CA LYS A 227 20.73 -3.82 -5.60
C LYS A 227 21.80 -4.84 -5.96
N LYS A 228 22.89 -4.41 -6.62
CA LYS A 228 23.96 -5.28 -7.11
C LYS A 228 23.41 -6.39 -8.02
N ILE A 229 22.44 -6.05 -8.86
CA ILE A 229 21.87 -6.98 -9.84
C ILE A 229 22.89 -7.19 -10.95
N LYS A 230 23.18 -8.46 -11.27
CA LYS A 230 24.04 -8.79 -12.39
C LYS A 230 23.32 -8.47 -13.70
N THR A 231 23.98 -7.74 -14.59
CA THR A 231 23.46 -7.38 -15.90
C THR A 231 24.33 -7.95 -17.02
N GLN A 232 23.72 -8.21 -18.17
CA GLN A 232 24.37 -8.57 -19.42
C GLN A 232 23.77 -7.71 -20.52
N ASN A 233 24.61 -6.99 -21.28
CA ASN A 233 24.16 -6.06 -22.32
C ASN A 233 23.15 -5.01 -21.82
N GLY A 234 23.28 -4.56 -20.57
CA GLY A 234 22.36 -3.59 -19.95
C GLY A 234 21.08 -4.19 -19.37
N GLU A 235 20.81 -5.48 -19.57
CA GLU A 235 19.61 -6.15 -19.06
C GLU A 235 19.90 -7.02 -17.83
N PRO A 236 18.99 -7.10 -16.84
CA PRO A 236 19.14 -7.99 -15.69
C PRO A 236 19.23 -9.46 -16.11
N MET A 237 20.22 -10.19 -15.58
CA MET A 237 20.33 -11.65 -15.80
C MET A 237 19.30 -12.45 -15.01
N MET A 238 18.72 -11.85 -13.96
CA MET A 238 17.70 -12.49 -13.16
C MET A 238 16.37 -12.43 -13.89
N ASP A 239 15.73 -13.59 -14.10
CA ASP A 239 14.40 -13.65 -14.69
C ASP A 239 13.35 -12.97 -13.77
N TYR A 240 12.68 -11.97 -14.32
CA TYR A 240 11.59 -11.23 -13.68
C TYR A 240 10.23 -11.46 -14.34
N GLY A 241 10.15 -12.39 -15.29
CA GLY A 241 8.96 -12.74 -16.06
C GLY A 241 8.50 -11.65 -17.01
N ASP A 242 7.44 -11.95 -17.78
CA ASP A 242 6.88 -11.00 -18.74
C ASP A 242 6.26 -9.77 -18.06
N ILE A 243 6.59 -8.59 -18.59
CA ILE A 243 6.08 -7.28 -18.15
C ILE A 243 5.32 -6.54 -19.26
N SER A 244 5.06 -7.20 -20.40
CA SER A 244 4.37 -6.63 -21.57
C SER A 244 3.05 -5.94 -21.19
N SER A 245 2.23 -6.59 -20.35
CA SER A 245 0.94 -6.04 -19.91
C SER A 245 1.09 -4.77 -19.08
N ARG A 246 2.19 -4.63 -18.32
CA ARG A 246 2.48 -3.45 -17.51
C ARG A 246 3.01 -2.30 -18.35
N LEU A 247 3.86 -2.59 -19.35
CA LEU A 247 4.33 -1.61 -20.32
C LEU A 247 3.17 -1.07 -21.17
N ALA A 248 2.31 -1.96 -21.68
CA ALA A 248 1.11 -1.56 -22.43
C ALA A 248 0.15 -0.72 -21.58
N LEU A 249 0.04 -1.01 -20.28
CA LEU A 249 -0.73 -0.18 -19.35
C LEU A 249 -0.12 1.22 -19.18
N LYS A 250 1.21 1.32 -19.03
CA LYS A 250 1.95 2.59 -18.93
C LYS A 250 1.71 3.47 -20.16
N GLU A 251 1.73 2.87 -21.35
CA GLU A 251 1.43 3.54 -22.62
C GLU A 251 -0.04 3.97 -22.71
N LYS A 252 -0.97 3.04 -22.43
CA LYS A 252 -2.42 3.28 -22.48
C LYS A 252 -2.87 4.44 -21.60
N LEU A 253 -2.27 4.58 -20.42
CA LEU A 253 -2.60 5.65 -19.47
C LEU A 253 -1.78 6.93 -19.69
N HIS A 254 -0.95 6.99 -20.73
CA HIS A 254 -0.10 8.13 -21.05
C HIS A 254 0.75 8.60 -19.86
N CYS A 255 1.36 7.65 -19.16
CA CYS A 255 2.07 7.95 -17.92
C CYS A 255 3.34 8.78 -18.19
N LYS A 256 3.63 9.67 -17.24
CA LYS A 256 4.82 10.52 -17.23
C LYS A 256 6.11 9.69 -17.05
N PRO A 257 7.26 10.20 -17.50
CA PRO A 257 8.55 9.57 -17.21
C PRO A 257 8.89 9.64 -15.72
N PHE A 258 9.71 8.70 -15.24
CA PHE A 258 10.10 8.65 -13.82
C PHE A 258 10.80 9.93 -13.32
N SER A 259 11.49 10.67 -14.20
CA SER A 259 12.11 11.96 -13.86
C SER A 259 11.11 12.95 -13.26
N TRP A 260 9.87 12.97 -13.77
CA TRP A 260 8.81 13.82 -13.23
C TRP A 260 8.53 13.50 -11.75
N TYR A 261 8.51 12.21 -11.37
CA TYR A 261 8.30 11.81 -9.99
C TYR A 261 9.45 12.25 -9.08
N VAL A 262 10.69 12.08 -9.55
CA VAL A 262 11.90 12.50 -8.82
C VAL A 262 11.91 14.02 -8.61
N ASP A 263 11.51 14.79 -9.62
CA ASP A 263 11.44 16.25 -9.53
C ASP A 263 10.30 16.70 -8.61
N PHE A 264 9.12 16.09 -8.73
CA PHE A 264 7.96 16.41 -7.90
C PHE A 264 8.21 16.14 -6.40
N PHE A 265 8.91 15.04 -6.10
CA PHE A 265 9.29 14.67 -4.74
C PHE A 265 10.77 14.93 -4.42
N LYS A 266 11.37 15.95 -5.04
CA LYS A 266 12.80 16.26 -4.88
C LYS A 266 13.20 16.36 -3.40
N GLY A 267 14.20 15.57 -3.00
CA GLY A 267 14.70 15.48 -1.61
C GLY A 267 13.79 14.69 -0.65
N ARG A 268 12.69 14.09 -1.15
CA ARG A 268 11.70 13.32 -0.38
C ARG A 268 11.55 11.88 -0.88
N ALA A 269 11.49 11.66 -2.19
CA ALA A 269 11.38 10.33 -2.80
C ALA A 269 11.98 10.29 -4.23
N PRO A 270 12.84 9.30 -4.55
CA PRO A 270 13.40 8.29 -3.66
C PRO A 270 14.34 8.88 -2.60
N CYS A 271 14.24 8.40 -1.36
CA CYS A 271 15.06 8.79 -0.21
C CYS A 271 16.51 8.30 -0.36
N SER A 272 17.48 9.22 -0.27
CA SER A 272 18.90 8.93 -0.18
C SER A 272 19.42 9.11 1.25
N PRO A 273 20.48 8.42 1.70
CA PRO A 273 21.12 8.68 2.98
C PRO A 273 21.60 10.14 3.17
N SER A 274 21.84 10.84 2.07
CA SER A 274 22.19 12.27 2.04
C SER A 274 20.99 13.20 2.28
N ASP A 275 19.77 12.70 2.16
CA ASP A 275 18.56 13.49 2.21
C ASP A 275 17.93 13.40 3.59
N LYS A 276 17.20 14.45 4.01
CA LYS A 276 16.35 14.37 5.20
C LYS A 276 15.14 13.45 5.00
N CYS A 277 14.87 13.06 3.76
CA CYS A 277 13.79 12.16 3.35
C CYS A 277 12.39 12.58 3.80
N GLY A 278 12.16 13.88 3.98
CA GLY A 278 10.87 14.43 4.42
C GLY A 278 10.43 13.99 5.82
N SER A 279 9.24 14.41 6.21
CA SER A 279 8.62 13.99 7.47
C SER A 279 7.97 12.61 7.34
N ILE A 280 7.98 11.82 8.41
CA ILE A 280 7.20 10.58 8.53
C ILE A 280 5.67 10.83 8.58
N SER A 281 5.32 12.11 8.74
CA SER A 281 4.01 12.58 9.14
C SER A 281 3.59 13.83 8.37
N THR A 282 2.43 13.76 7.73
CA THR A 282 1.59 14.92 7.38
C THR A 282 0.68 15.35 8.55
N VAL A 283 0.64 14.52 9.61
CA VAL A 283 0.03 14.73 10.93
C VAL A 283 1.04 14.26 11.96
N ASP A 284 1.51 15.14 12.83
CA ASP A 284 2.44 14.80 13.92
C ASP A 284 1.75 14.72 15.29
N VAL A 285 2.49 14.25 16.29
CA VAL A 285 2.01 14.06 17.67
C VAL A 285 1.42 15.35 18.25
N ASN A 286 1.97 16.52 17.91
CA ASN A 286 1.50 17.79 18.43
C ASN A 286 0.20 18.24 17.76
N ASP A 287 -0.07 17.81 16.53
CA ASP A 287 -1.34 18.09 15.86
C ASP A 287 -2.51 17.33 16.54
N LEU A 288 -2.22 16.27 17.31
CA LEU A 288 -3.19 15.42 18.02
C LEU A 288 -3.14 15.56 19.55
N LYS A 289 -2.31 16.46 20.08
CA LYS A 289 -2.03 16.57 21.53
C LYS A 289 -3.26 16.82 22.40
N ASP A 290 -4.30 17.43 21.83
CA ASP A 290 -5.54 17.78 22.52
C ASP A 290 -6.60 16.66 22.41
N LEU A 291 -6.28 15.56 21.72
CA LEU A 291 -7.13 14.39 21.59
C LEU A 291 -6.69 13.29 22.55
N THR A 292 -7.66 12.69 23.23
CA THR A 292 -7.41 11.48 24.02
C THR A 292 -7.53 10.23 23.14
N LEU A 293 -6.98 9.10 23.61
CA LEU A 293 -7.20 7.80 22.96
C LEU A 293 -8.70 7.47 22.80
N GLN A 294 -9.52 7.94 23.75
CA GLN A 294 -10.98 7.80 23.70
C GLN A 294 -11.57 8.60 22.54
N ASP A 295 -11.14 9.83 22.33
CA ASP A 295 -11.57 10.67 21.20
C ASP A 295 -11.10 10.08 19.86
N GLU A 296 -9.90 9.50 19.82
CA GLU A 296 -9.31 8.95 18.60
C GLU A 296 -9.99 7.65 18.15
N PHE A 297 -10.31 6.72 19.07
CA PHE A 297 -10.70 5.35 18.69
C PHE A 297 -12.06 4.87 19.19
N TYR A 298 -12.74 5.63 20.05
CA TYR A 298 -13.94 5.12 20.72
C TYR A 298 -15.12 6.09 20.72
N ARG A 299 -14.89 7.38 20.44
CA ARG A 299 -15.96 8.39 20.42
C ARG A 299 -16.66 8.40 19.06
N VAL A 300 -17.93 7.99 19.06
CA VAL A 300 -18.87 8.10 17.94
C VAL A 300 -19.54 9.45 17.98
#